data_AF-A0A2R4WXE4-F1
#
_entry.id   AF-A0A2R4WXE4-F1
#
_cell.length_a   1.000
_cell.length_b   1.000
_cell.length_c   1.000
_cell.angle_alpha   90.00
_cell.angle_beta   90.00
_cell.angle_gamma   90.00
#
_symmetry.space_group_name_H-M   'P 1'
#
loop_
_entity.id
_entity.type
_entity.pdbx_description
1 polymer ?
#
loop_
_entity_poly.entity_id
_entity_poly.type
_entity_poly.pdbx_seq_one_letter_code
_entity_poly.pdbx_strand_id
1 'polypeptide(L)' 'MSDDLDKLLSQAMVGPALAFRVLNISPSAGYRALASGEIPNVKVGGQYRVPTAKLREMLGLSAAPSKAA' A
#
# COMPACT_ATOMS: atom_id res chain seq x y z
N MET A 1 -11.15 3.62 8.08
CA MET A 1 -10.77 3.86 6.67
C MET A 1 -10.02 5.17 6.54
N SER A 2 -10.46 6.24 7.21
CA SER A 2 -9.78 7.56 7.25
C SER A 2 -8.31 7.45 7.70
N ASP A 3 -8.05 6.83 8.85
CA ASP A 3 -6.68 6.65 9.38
C ASP A 3 -5.74 5.84 8.48
N ASP A 4 -6.29 4.94 7.66
CA ASP A 4 -5.50 4.11 6.75
C ASP A 4 -5.03 4.92 5.54
N LEU A 5 -5.86 5.88 5.08
CA LEU A 5 -5.49 6.80 4.01
C LEU A 5 -4.43 7.81 4.49
N ASP A 6 -4.57 8.34 5.70
CA ASP A 6 -3.57 9.25 6.28
C ASP A 6 -2.19 8.59 6.42
N LYS A 7 -2.15 7.31 6.82
CA LYS A 7 -0.91 6.52 6.88
C LYS A 7 -0.31 6.28 5.50
N LEU A 8 -1.14 6.02 4.50
CA LEU A 8 -0.70 5.81 3.13
C LEU A 8 -0.11 7.08 2.50
N LEU A 9 -0.63 8.25 2.87
CA LEU A 9 -0.13 9.54 2.39
C LEU A 9 1.11 10.02 3.16
N SER A 10 1.23 9.70 4.46
CA SER A 10 2.32 10.16 5.32
C SER A 10 3.55 9.24 5.36
N GLN A 11 3.39 7.94 5.10
CA GLN A 11 4.49 6.96 5.18
C GLN A 11 5.00 6.54 3.81
N ALA A 12 6.30 6.25 3.72
CA ALA A 12 6.91 5.70 2.50
C ALA A 12 6.57 4.22 2.27
N MET A 13 6.34 3.47 3.35
CA MET A 13 6.09 2.03 3.34
C MET A 13 4.96 1.70 4.31
N VAL A 14 4.03 0.84 3.91
CA VAL A 14 2.94 0.35 4.76
C VAL A 14 2.97 -1.17 4.87
N GLY A 15 2.28 -1.69 5.89
CA GLY A 15 2.08 -3.13 6.05
C GLY A 15 1.06 -3.69 5.04
N PRO A 16 1.10 -5.01 4.78
CA PRO A 16 0.25 -5.66 3.78
C PRO A 16 -1.24 -5.56 4.12
N ALA A 17 -1.60 -5.68 5.41
CA ALA A 17 -3.00 -5.58 5.83
C ALA A 17 -3.63 -4.21 5.50
N LEU A 18 -2.88 -3.12 5.63
CA LEU A 18 -3.36 -1.78 5.24
C LEU A 18 -3.52 -1.70 3.72
N ALA A 19 -2.53 -2.19 2.97
CA ALA A 19 -2.59 -2.21 1.51
C ALA A 19 -3.82 -2.98 0.99
N PHE A 20 -4.16 -4.11 1.60
CA PHE A 20 -5.33 -4.91 1.21
C PHE A 20 -6.65 -4.18 1.48
N ARG A 21 -6.75 -3.49 2.63
CA ARG A 21 -7.93 -2.68 2.97
C ARG A 21 -8.11 -1.54 1.99
N VAL A 22 -7.02 -0.86 1.63
CA VAL A 22 -7.06 0.25 0.66
C VAL A 22 -7.45 -0.24 -0.74
N LEU A 23 -6.94 -1.39 -1.16
CA LEU A 23 -7.30 -2.01 -2.44
C LEU A 23 -8.67 -2.71 -2.39
N ASN A 24 -9.35 -2.73 -1.24
CA ASN A 24 -10.62 -3.39 -1.01
C ASN A 24 -10.63 -4.89 -1.42
N ILE A 25 -9.56 -5.61 -1.07
CA ILE A 25 -9.41 -7.05 -1.34
C ILE A 25 -9.31 -7.85 -0.04
N SER A 26 -9.68 -9.13 -0.12
CA SER A 26 -9.53 -10.03 1.03
C SER A 26 -8.05 -10.29 1.36
N PRO A 27 -7.69 -10.59 2.61
CA PRO A 27 -6.32 -10.90 2.98
C PRO A 27 -5.73 -12.07 2.18
N SER A 28 -6.53 -13.10 1.90
CA SER A 28 -6.09 -14.26 1.13
C SER A 28 -5.76 -13.90 -0.32
N ALA A 29 -6.60 -13.09 -0.98
CA ALA A 29 -6.31 -12.57 -2.31
C ALA A 29 -5.09 -11.64 -2.30
N GLY A 30 -4.99 -10.78 -1.29
CA GLY A 30 -3.87 -9.86 -1.11
C GLY A 30 -2.53 -10.57 -0.96
N TYR A 31 -2.45 -11.62 -0.13
CA TYR A 31 -1.22 -12.40 0.01
C TYR A 31 -0.85 -13.17 -1.27
N ARG A 32 -1.84 -13.64 -2.04
CA ARG A 32 -1.59 -14.22 -3.37
C ARG A 32 -1.03 -13.18 -4.33
N ALA A 33 -1.60 -11.97 -4.35
CA ALA A 33 -1.15 -10.87 -5.20
C ALA A 33 0.25 -10.36 -4.81
N LEU A 34 0.63 -10.43 -3.52
CA LEU A 34 2.01 -10.18 -3.09
C LEU A 34 2.98 -11.25 -3.59
N ALA A 35 2.56 -12.52 -3.54
CA ALA A 35 3.37 -13.65 -3.99
C ALA A 35 3.52 -13.69 -5.51
N SER A 36 2.48 -13.30 -6.27
CA SER A 36 2.51 -13.20 -7.74
C SER A 36 3.24 -11.95 -8.24
N GLY A 37 3.42 -10.94 -7.38
CA GLY A 37 4.04 -9.67 -7.74
C GLY A 37 3.06 -8.64 -8.33
N GLU A 38 1.76 -8.94 -8.39
CA GLU A 38 0.71 -7.98 -8.77
C GLU A 38 0.65 -6.79 -7.82
N ILE A 39 0.86 -7.05 -6.51
CA ILE A 39 1.04 -5.97 -5.53
C ILE A 39 2.54 -5.77 -5.30
N PRO A 40 3.07 -4.57 -5.57
CA PRO A 40 4.48 -4.26 -5.39
C PRO A 40 4.85 -4.38 -3.92
N ASN A 41 5.89 -5.17 -3.63
CA ASN A 41 6.30 -5.42 -2.26
C ASN A 41 7.80 -5.65 -2.11
N VAL A 42 8.28 -5.40 -0.90
CA VAL A 42 9.64 -5.69 -0.45
C VAL A 42 9.53 -6.55 0.80
N LYS A 43 10.25 -7.66 0.84
CA LYS A 43 10.33 -8.53 2.02
C LYS A 43 11.58 -8.18 2.81
N VAL A 44 11.41 -7.65 4.03
CA VAL A 44 12.50 -7.26 4.93
C VAL A 44 12.34 -8.01 6.24
N GLY A 45 13.37 -8.77 6.65
CA GLY A 45 13.34 -9.52 7.92
C GLY A 45 12.16 -10.50 8.03
N GLY A 46 11.72 -11.09 6.91
CA GLY A 46 10.57 -12.00 6.86
C GLY A 46 9.20 -11.31 6.78
N GLN A 47 9.13 -9.98 6.90
CA GLN A 47 7.88 -9.22 6.81
C GLN A 47 7.72 -8.58 5.43
N TYR A 48 6.51 -8.59 4.90
CA TYR A 48 6.17 -7.83 3.69
C TYR A 48 5.96 -6.35 4.01
N ARG A 49 6.48 -5.48 3.14
CA ARG A 49 6.25 -4.04 3.13
C ARG A 49 5.83 -3.62 1.73
N VAL A 50 4.81 -2.78 1.64
CA VAL A 50 4.27 -2.29 0.37
C VAL A 50 4.67 -0.83 0.21
N PRO A 51 5.40 -0.47 -0.87
CA PRO A 51 5.73 0.92 -1.17
C PRO A 51 4.47 1.74 -1.48
N THR A 52 4.25 2.83 -0.73
CA THR A 52 3.04 3.66 -0.89
C THR A 52 3.03 4.45 -2.19
N ALA A 53 4.20 4.77 -2.76
CA ALA A 53 4.29 5.42 -4.07
C ALA A 53 3.61 4.57 -5.16
N LYS A 54 4.00 3.29 -5.27
CA LYS A 54 3.41 2.37 -6.24
C LYS A 54 1.95 2.03 -5.93
N LEU A 55 1.60 1.91 -4.65
CA LEU A 55 0.22 1.71 -4.26
C LEU A 55 -0.69 2.88 -4.67
N ARG A 56 -0.21 4.13 -4.55
CA ARG A 56 -0.92 5.33 -5.02
C ARG A 56 -1.06 5.38 -6.54
N GLU A 57 -0.01 5.00 -7.27
CA GLU A 57 -0.07 4.88 -8.73
C GLU A 57 -1.16 3.90 -9.17
N MET A 58 -1.26 2.74 -8.52
CA MET A 58 -2.31 1.74 -8.81
C MET A 58 -3.73 2.27 -8.59
N LEU A 59 -3.90 3.19 -7.64
CA LEU A 59 -5.19 3.84 -7.35
C LEU A 59 -5.47 5.03 -8.27
N GLY A 60 -4.58 5.34 -9.22
CA GLY A 60 -4.70 6.52 -10.08
C GLY A 60 -4.44 7.85 -9.35
N LEU A 61 -3.88 7.81 -8.14
CA LEU A 61 -3.60 9.00 -7.31
C LEU A 61 -2.24 9.62 -7.62
N SER A 62 -1.81 9.58 -8.89
CA SER A 62 -0.45 9.96 -9.29
C SER A 62 -0.17 11.45 -9.01
N ALA A 63 0.60 11.66 -7.94
CA ALA A 63 1.44 12.80 -7.58
C ALA A 63 0.82 14.20 -7.41
N ALA A 64 0.59 14.59 -6.15
CA ALA A 64 1.45 15.56 -5.49
C ALA A 64 1.42 15.32 -3.96
N PRO A 65 2.54 15.52 -3.23
CA PRO A 65 2.44 15.81 -1.81
C PRO A 65 1.69 17.13 -1.68
N SER A 66 0.39 17.10 -1.46
CA SER A 66 -0.34 18.25 -0.94
C SER A 66 0.13 18.45 0.50
N LYS A 67 1.31 19.06 0.66
CA LYS A 67 1.65 19.78 1.87
C LYS A 67 0.67 20.95 1.89
N ALA A 68 -0.42 20.81 2.65
CA ALA A 68 -1.18 21.97 3.07
C ALA A 68 -0.19 22.87 3.83
N ALA A 69 0.03 24.06 3.25
CA ALA A 69 0.79 25.14 3.85
C ALA A 69 0.12 25.63 5.14
#